data_AF-A0AAE2CJ34-F1
#
_entry.id   AF-A0AAE2CJ34-F1
#
_cell.length_a   1.000
_cell.length_b   1.000
_cell.length_c   1.000
_cell.angle_alpha   90.00
_cell.angle_beta   90.00
_cell.angle_gamma   90.00
#
_symmetry.space_group_name_H-M   'P 1'
#
loop_
_entity.id
_entity.type
_entity.pdbx_description
1 polymer ?
#
loop_
_entity_poly.entity_id
_entity_poly.type
_entity_poly.pdbx_seq_one_letter_code
_entity_poly.pdbx_strand_id
1 'polypeptide(L)'
;MQPSSSRQQPLEEKKRVRRNWKQVWQSQLPPKICTFVWRACHEALPTLEQLARRNRDVLNECPICGVSEESLQHILLRCPFARQVWVLSNLPWGIIATKMDSVLDWLWVVYEKLDRGSKDKFLALCWGLWQNRDQVFMEGKTATSLVVVRNTSWLYEEYVTSGRMLRPTAIRSG
;
A
#
# COMPACT_ATOMS: atom_id res chain seq x y z
N MET A 1 -32.03 29.95 -39.62
CA MET A 1 -30.65 29.60 -39.21
C MET A 1 -30.45 30.07 -37.78
N GLN A 2 -30.39 29.17 -36.80
CA GLN A 2 -30.01 29.48 -35.42
C GLN A 2 -28.66 28.82 -35.12
N PRO A 3 -27.70 29.51 -34.48
CA PRO A 3 -26.45 28.89 -34.12
C PRO A 3 -26.62 28.01 -32.88
N SER A 4 -26.14 26.78 -33.03
CA SER A 4 -26.01 25.72 -32.02
C SER A 4 -25.22 26.20 -30.79
N SER A 5 -25.90 26.25 -29.64
CA SER A 5 -25.26 26.43 -28.33
C SER A 5 -24.72 25.08 -27.84
N SER A 6 -23.45 24.81 -28.12
CA SER A 6 -22.71 23.70 -27.52
C SER A 6 -22.49 24.01 -26.04
N ARG A 7 -23.36 23.47 -25.19
CA ARG A 7 -23.25 23.52 -23.73
C ARG A 7 -21.97 22.80 -23.30
N GLN A 8 -20.89 23.55 -23.08
CA GLN A 8 -19.69 23.03 -22.40
C GLN A 8 -20.08 22.66 -20.97
N GLN A 9 -20.01 21.36 -20.65
CA GLN A 9 -20.15 20.88 -19.27
C GLN A 9 -18.93 21.34 -18.46
N PRO A 10 -19.09 21.82 -17.22
CA PRO A 10 -17.96 22.18 -16.37
C PRO A 10 -17.08 20.94 -16.11
N LEU A 11 -15.77 21.10 -16.27
CA LEU A 11 -14.79 20.11 -15.81
C LEU A 11 -14.94 19.96 -14.29
N GLU A 12 -15.48 18.84 -13.84
CA GLU A 12 -15.53 18.44 -12.43
C GLU A 12 -14.15 18.65 -11.79
N GLU A 13 -14.03 19.67 -10.95
CA GLU A 13 -12.81 20.00 -10.25
C GLU A 13 -12.52 18.89 -9.23
N LYS A 14 -11.60 17.97 -9.55
CA LYS A 14 -11.18 16.89 -8.64
C LYS A 14 -10.72 17.50 -7.32
N LYS A 15 -11.57 17.42 -6.28
CA LYS A 15 -11.23 17.85 -4.92
C LYS A 15 -9.94 17.18 -4.49
N ARG A 16 -8.90 17.98 -4.26
CA ARG A 16 -7.61 17.49 -3.74
C ARG A 16 -7.82 16.92 -2.33
N VAL A 17 -7.41 15.66 -2.14
CA VAL A 17 -7.38 15.03 -0.82
C VAL A 17 -6.38 15.78 0.05
N ARG A 18 -6.79 16.24 1.25
CA ARG A 18 -5.88 16.86 2.21
C ARG A 18 -4.92 15.81 2.77
N ARG A 19 -3.64 16.19 2.92
CA ARG A 19 -2.55 15.28 3.29
C ARG A 19 -1.81 15.87 4.47
N ASN A 20 -1.88 15.22 5.63
CA ASN A 20 -1.23 15.70 6.85
C ASN A 20 -0.08 14.78 7.26
N TRP A 21 1.06 14.96 6.60
CA TRP A 21 2.26 14.17 6.86
C TRP A 21 2.72 14.21 8.32
N LYS A 22 2.44 15.29 9.06
CA LYS A 22 2.77 15.41 10.48
C LYS A 22 2.18 14.24 11.29
N GLN A 23 0.98 13.79 10.97
CA GLN A 23 0.35 12.65 11.66
C GLN A 23 1.07 11.33 11.40
N VAL A 24 1.54 11.11 10.16
CA VAL A 24 2.33 9.92 9.81
C VAL A 24 3.65 9.91 10.58
N TRP A 25 4.35 11.04 10.63
CA TRP A 25 5.62 11.15 11.37
C TRP A 25 5.46 11.12 12.89
N GLN A 26 4.26 11.37 13.41
CA GLN A 26 3.91 11.27 14.85
C GLN A 26 3.27 9.92 15.21
N SER A 27 3.16 8.99 14.26
CA SER A 27 2.66 7.64 14.53
C SER A 27 3.62 6.87 15.46
N GLN A 28 3.12 5.80 16.08
CA GLN A 28 3.96 4.90 16.88
C GLN A 28 4.66 3.86 16.00
N LEU A 29 4.98 4.24 14.75
CA LEU A 29 5.61 3.35 13.79
C LEU A 29 7.11 3.63 13.68
N PRO A 30 7.89 2.60 13.39
CA PRO A 30 9.30 2.74 13.05
C PRO A 30 9.50 3.76 11.93
N PRO A 31 10.52 4.65 12.00
CA PRO A 31 10.77 5.67 10.96
C PRO A 31 10.87 5.10 9.54
N LYS A 32 11.35 3.86 9.39
CA LYS A 32 11.46 3.19 8.09
C LYS A 32 10.10 2.94 7.42
N ILE A 33 9.04 2.70 8.20
CA ILE A 33 7.67 2.55 7.69
C ILE A 33 7.17 3.92 7.23
N CYS A 34 7.38 4.98 8.03
CA CYS A 34 7.02 6.34 7.63
C CYS A 34 7.72 6.77 6.34
N THR A 35 9.03 6.48 6.22
CA THR A 35 9.80 6.70 4.98
C THR A 35 9.27 5.88 3.82
N PHE A 36 8.89 4.61 4.03
CA PHE A 36 8.24 3.80 3.00
C PHE A 36 6.92 4.45 2.53
N VAL A 37 6.04 4.84 3.46
CA VAL A 37 4.76 5.48 3.12
C VAL A 37 5.00 6.76 2.32
N TRP A 38 5.97 7.58 2.73
CA TRP A 38 6.37 8.76 1.99
C TRP A 38 6.84 8.41 0.58
N ARG A 39 7.73 7.44 0.42
CA ARG A 39 8.21 7.00 -0.91
C ARG A 39 7.10 6.41 -1.79
N ALA A 40 6.21 5.61 -1.20
CA ALA A 40 5.05 5.02 -1.87
C ALA A 40 4.15 6.10 -2.48
N CYS A 41 3.91 7.15 -1.70
CA CYS A 41 3.12 8.32 -2.06
C CYS A 41 3.76 9.21 -3.13
N HIS A 42 5.07 9.14 -3.30
CA HIS A 42 5.83 9.92 -4.28
C HIS A 42 6.31 9.08 -5.48
N GLU A 43 5.71 7.90 -5.71
CA GLU A 43 6.09 6.96 -6.78
C GLU A 43 7.59 6.59 -6.78
N ALA A 44 8.25 6.72 -5.63
CA ALA A 44 9.70 6.53 -5.48
C ALA A 44 10.08 5.10 -5.06
N LEU A 45 9.15 4.16 -5.22
CA LEU A 45 9.36 2.74 -4.99
C LEU A 45 9.72 2.04 -6.31
N PRO A 46 10.66 1.08 -6.30
CA PRO A 46 11.06 0.34 -7.50
C PRO A 46 9.99 -0.69 -7.88
N THR A 47 8.83 -0.25 -8.39
CA THR A 47 7.85 -1.16 -9.03
C THR A 47 8.34 -1.58 -10.41
N LEU A 48 7.88 -2.75 -10.88
CA LEU A 48 8.11 -3.19 -12.25
C LEU A 48 7.47 -2.22 -13.24
N GLU A 49 6.36 -1.57 -12.92
CA GLU A 49 5.84 -0.44 -13.72
C GLU A 49 6.88 0.67 -13.89
N GLN A 50 7.57 1.07 -12.81
CA GLN A 50 8.59 2.12 -12.87
C GLN A 50 9.87 1.64 -13.58
N LEU A 51 10.19 0.35 -13.51
CA LEU A 51 11.29 -0.25 -14.27
C LEU A 51 10.96 -0.37 -15.76
N ALA A 52 9.74 -0.79 -16.11
CA ALA A 52 9.24 -0.91 -17.48
C ALA A 52 9.17 0.46 -18.19
N ARG A 53 8.85 1.53 -17.45
CA ARG A 53 8.96 2.92 -17.95
C ARG A 53 10.39 3.29 -18.37
N ARG A 54 11.40 2.68 -17.75
CA ARG A 54 12.84 2.92 -18.04
C ARG A 54 13.40 1.94 -19.05
N ASN A 55 12.87 0.71 -19.11
CA ASN A 55 13.28 -0.33 -20.04
C ASN A 55 12.06 -1.13 -20.52
N ARG A 56 11.67 -0.96 -21.78
CA ARG A 56 10.40 -1.48 -22.32
C ARG A 56 10.31 -3.00 -22.44
N ASP A 57 11.42 -3.72 -22.27
CA ASP A 57 11.46 -5.19 -22.44
C ASP A 57 11.30 -5.97 -21.12
N VAL A 58 10.94 -5.29 -20.03
CA VAL A 58 10.72 -5.96 -18.72
C VAL A 58 9.29 -6.47 -18.64
N LEU A 59 9.13 -7.78 -18.39
CA LEU A 59 7.84 -8.39 -18.02
C LEU A 59 7.30 -7.68 -16.77
N ASN A 60 6.16 -7.02 -16.92
CA ASN A 60 5.55 -6.21 -15.87
C ASN A 60 4.53 -6.99 -15.03
N GLU A 61 4.61 -8.32 -14.96
CA GLU A 61 3.62 -9.10 -14.20
C GLU A 61 3.90 -9.04 -12.69
N CYS A 62 2.84 -9.00 -11.88
CA CYS A 62 2.98 -9.03 -10.43
C CYS A 62 3.67 -10.33 -9.99
N PRO A 63 4.82 -10.27 -9.30
CA PRO A 63 5.58 -11.46 -8.92
C PRO A 63 4.84 -12.33 -7.89
N ILE A 64 3.85 -11.78 -7.18
CA ILE A 64 3.05 -12.51 -6.20
C ILE A 64 1.95 -13.33 -6.87
N CYS A 65 1.20 -12.75 -7.81
CA CYS A 65 0.02 -13.41 -8.36
C CYS A 65 0.17 -13.89 -9.81
N GLY A 66 1.05 -13.27 -10.60
CA GLY A 66 1.25 -13.59 -12.02
C GLY A 66 0.04 -13.28 -12.93
N VAL A 67 -1.02 -12.64 -12.42
CA VAL A 67 -2.28 -12.46 -13.19
C VAL A 67 -2.43 -11.06 -13.78
N SER A 68 -1.77 -10.06 -13.21
CA SER A 68 -1.95 -8.66 -13.63
C SER A 68 -0.64 -7.91 -13.59
N GLU A 69 -0.60 -6.81 -14.33
CA GLU A 69 0.53 -5.90 -14.30
C GLU A 69 0.79 -5.35 -12.89
N GLU A 70 2.07 -5.28 -12.54
CA GLU A 70 2.51 -4.81 -11.25
C GLU A 70 2.50 -3.29 -11.18
N SER A 71 1.51 -2.76 -10.46
CA SER A 71 1.54 -1.38 -9.96
C SER A 71 1.54 -1.39 -8.44
N LEU A 72 1.92 -0.26 -7.84
CA LEU A 72 1.81 -0.10 -6.39
C LEU A 72 0.37 -0.27 -5.90
N GLN A 73 -0.61 0.19 -6.70
CA GLN A 73 -2.03 -0.01 -6.38
C GLN A 73 -2.41 -1.49 -6.42
N HIS A 74 -1.84 -2.24 -7.36
CA HIS A 74 -2.04 -3.68 -7.41
C HIS A 74 -1.46 -4.36 -6.16
N ILE A 75 -0.18 -4.12 -5.85
CA ILE A 75 0.51 -4.72 -4.70
C ILE A 75 -0.23 -4.42 -3.38
N LEU A 76 -0.68 -3.18 -3.18
CA LEU A 76 -1.27 -2.76 -1.92
C LEU A 76 -2.78 -3.05 -1.80
N LEU A 77 -3.51 -3.21 -2.90
CA LEU A 77 -4.98 -3.30 -2.84
C LEU A 77 -5.60 -4.32 -3.80
N ARG A 78 -5.24 -4.27 -5.09
CA ARG A 78 -5.98 -5.03 -6.12
C ARG A 78 -5.55 -6.50 -6.20
N CYS A 79 -4.32 -6.82 -5.83
CA CYS A 79 -3.76 -8.17 -5.83
C CYS A 79 -4.64 -9.12 -5.01
N PRO A 80 -4.99 -10.31 -5.53
CA PRO A 80 -5.75 -11.30 -4.77
C PRO A 80 -5.11 -11.62 -3.40
N PHE A 81 -3.78 -11.67 -3.34
CA PHE A 81 -3.03 -11.85 -2.10
C PHE A 81 -3.25 -10.69 -1.12
N ALA A 82 -3.16 -9.44 -1.60
CA ALA A 82 -3.39 -8.25 -0.78
C ALA A 82 -4.80 -8.23 -0.20
N ARG A 83 -5.81 -8.62 -0.98
CA ARG A 83 -7.20 -8.75 -0.50
C ARG A 83 -7.31 -9.72 0.66
N GLN A 84 -6.65 -10.88 0.58
CA GLN A 84 -6.64 -11.85 1.67
C GLN A 84 -6.01 -11.26 2.94
N VAL A 85 -4.88 -10.55 2.81
CA VAL A 85 -4.22 -9.87 3.94
C VAL A 85 -5.16 -8.87 4.59
N TRP A 86 -5.87 -8.05 3.80
CA TRP A 86 -6.82 -7.07 4.34
C TRP A 86 -8.01 -7.74 5.04
N VAL A 87 -8.57 -8.81 4.48
CA VAL A 87 -9.67 -9.57 5.12
C VAL A 87 -9.22 -10.16 6.46
N LEU A 88 -8.00 -10.73 6.52
CA LEU A 88 -7.45 -11.32 7.74
C LEU A 88 -6.98 -10.28 8.77
N SER A 89 -6.87 -9.00 8.40
CA SER A 89 -6.35 -7.95 9.28
C SER A 89 -7.35 -7.42 10.31
N ASN A 90 -8.63 -7.80 10.21
CA ASN A 90 -9.74 -7.21 10.97
C ASN A 90 -9.93 -5.69 10.76
N LEU A 91 -9.31 -5.09 9.73
CA LEU A 91 -9.60 -3.71 9.34
C LEU A 91 -10.89 -3.65 8.50
N PRO A 92 -11.67 -2.56 8.57
CA PRO A 92 -12.96 -2.48 7.87
C PRO A 92 -12.77 -2.52 6.34
N TRP A 93 -13.09 -3.66 5.71
CA TRP A 93 -12.93 -3.83 4.28
C TRP A 93 -13.65 -2.77 3.44
N GLY A 94 -14.84 -2.32 3.87
CA GLY A 94 -15.58 -1.24 3.20
C GLY A 94 -14.82 0.10 3.14
N ILE A 95 -13.94 0.36 4.10
CA ILE A 95 -13.05 1.53 4.07
C ILE A 95 -11.85 1.23 3.16
N ILE A 96 -11.17 0.10 3.37
CA ILE A 96 -9.97 -0.29 2.61
C ILE A 96 -10.25 -0.38 1.10
N ALA A 97 -11.39 -0.92 0.71
CA ALA A 97 -11.79 -1.12 -0.69
C ALA A 97 -12.30 0.16 -1.38
N THR A 98 -12.10 1.35 -0.78
CA THR A 98 -12.46 2.63 -1.40
C THR A 98 -11.78 2.74 -2.77
N LYS A 99 -12.57 2.94 -3.82
CA LYS A 99 -12.06 3.10 -5.19
C LYS A 99 -11.46 4.49 -5.35
N MET A 100 -10.18 4.55 -5.69
CA MET A 100 -9.48 5.77 -6.08
C MET A 100 -8.55 5.45 -7.26
N ASP A 101 -8.28 6.43 -8.11
CA ASP A 101 -7.35 6.28 -9.23
C ASP A 101 -5.89 6.36 -8.76
N SER A 102 -5.62 7.18 -7.75
CA SER A 102 -4.29 7.39 -7.19
C SER A 102 -4.08 6.57 -5.91
N VAL A 103 -2.94 5.88 -5.81
CA VAL A 103 -2.52 5.20 -4.58
C VAL A 103 -2.38 6.19 -3.43
N LEU A 104 -1.86 7.38 -3.72
CA LEU A 104 -1.70 8.45 -2.74
C LEU A 104 -3.06 8.88 -2.18
N ASP A 105 -4.02 9.15 -3.06
CA ASP A 105 -5.35 9.56 -2.62
C ASP A 105 -6.10 8.41 -1.93
N TRP A 106 -5.95 7.16 -2.38
CA TRP A 106 -6.44 5.97 -1.67
C TRP A 106 -5.89 5.91 -0.25
N LEU A 107 -4.57 6.02 -0.09
CA LEU A 107 -3.91 5.91 1.20
C LEU A 107 -4.44 6.96 2.18
N TRP A 108 -4.55 8.21 1.74
CA TRP A 108 -5.06 9.29 2.60
C TRP A 108 -6.55 9.14 2.93
N VAL A 109 -7.39 8.79 1.94
CA VAL A 109 -8.83 8.60 2.19
C VAL A 109 -9.08 7.46 3.17
N VAL A 110 -8.34 6.36 3.05
CA VAL A 110 -8.41 5.25 4.01
C VAL A 110 -7.89 5.70 5.37
N TYR A 111 -6.70 6.31 5.42
CA TYR A 111 -6.07 6.75 6.67
C TYR A 111 -6.95 7.70 7.48
N GLU A 112 -7.64 8.65 6.84
CA GLU A 112 -8.52 9.60 7.54
C GLU A 112 -9.82 8.97 8.08
N LYS A 113 -10.28 7.88 7.47
CA LYS A 113 -11.51 7.17 7.89
C LYS A 113 -11.28 6.16 9.02
N LEU A 114 -10.03 5.80 9.30
CA LEU A 114 -9.68 4.84 10.34
C LEU A 114 -9.50 5.51 11.70
N ASP A 115 -9.78 4.78 12.78
CA ASP A 115 -9.44 5.21 14.14
C ASP A 115 -7.92 5.17 14.38
N ARG A 116 -7.46 5.75 15.49
CA ARG A 116 -6.03 5.89 15.81
C ARG A 116 -5.28 4.55 15.83
N GLY A 117 -5.86 3.48 16.38
CA GLY A 117 -5.18 2.17 16.44
C GLY A 117 -5.14 1.51 15.06
N SER A 118 -6.22 1.63 14.30
CA SER A 118 -6.31 1.10 12.94
C SER A 118 -5.40 1.83 11.95
N LYS A 119 -5.13 3.13 12.14
CA LYS A 119 -4.22 3.92 11.29
C LYS A 119 -2.81 3.34 11.27
N ASP A 120 -2.23 3.05 12.43
CA ASP A 120 -0.87 2.51 12.53
C ASP A 120 -0.80 1.10 11.91
N LYS A 121 -1.79 0.26 12.23
CA LYS A 121 -1.91 -1.10 11.66
C LYS A 121 -2.04 -1.07 10.13
N PHE A 122 -2.84 -0.15 9.59
CA PHE A 122 -3.00 0.04 8.15
C PHE A 122 -1.67 0.37 7.46
N LEU A 123 -0.91 1.35 7.97
CA LEU A 123 0.38 1.72 7.40
C LEU A 123 1.42 0.59 7.53
N ALA A 124 1.41 -0.14 8.65
CA ALA A 124 2.27 -1.30 8.86
C ALA A 124 1.96 -2.42 7.86
N LEU A 125 0.68 -2.70 7.59
CA LEU A 125 0.26 -3.71 6.60
C LEU A 125 0.62 -3.31 5.17
N CYS A 126 0.47 -2.03 4.80
CA CYS A 126 0.96 -1.53 3.52
C CYS A 126 2.47 -1.81 3.34
N TRP A 127 3.25 -1.58 4.39
CA TRP A 127 4.68 -1.91 4.39
C TRP A 127 4.93 -3.43 4.34
N GLY A 128 4.18 -4.24 5.08
CA GLY A 128 4.30 -5.69 5.05
C GLY A 128 3.99 -6.32 3.69
N LEU A 129 2.95 -5.83 3.01
CA LEU A 129 2.63 -6.22 1.63
C LEU A 129 3.78 -5.92 0.67
N TRP A 130 4.37 -4.72 0.79
CA TRP A 130 5.54 -4.34 0.02
C TRP A 130 6.76 -5.23 0.30
N GLN A 131 7.04 -5.52 1.57
CA GLN A 131 8.15 -6.40 1.94
C GLN A 131 7.96 -7.83 1.44
N ASN A 132 6.74 -8.37 1.52
CA ASN A 132 6.45 -9.68 0.96
C ASN A 132 6.69 -9.69 -0.56
N ARG A 133 6.24 -8.65 -1.28
CA ARG A 133 6.52 -8.50 -2.70
C ARG A 133 8.03 -8.50 -2.98
N ASP A 134 8.80 -7.68 -2.26
CA ASP A 134 10.26 -7.59 -2.45
C ASP A 134 10.94 -8.96 -2.21
N GLN A 135 10.47 -9.71 -1.20
CA GLN A 135 10.99 -11.05 -0.93
C GLN A 135 10.64 -12.04 -2.04
N VAL A 136 9.43 -12.01 -2.58
CA VAL A 136 9.04 -12.86 -3.71
C VAL A 136 9.88 -12.53 -4.94
N PHE A 137 10.08 -11.24 -5.22
CA PHE A 137 10.88 -10.80 -6.36
C PHE A 137 12.35 -11.23 -6.24
N MET A 138 12.94 -11.18 -5.04
CA MET A 138 14.35 -11.50 -4.81
C MET A 138 14.62 -13.00 -4.62
N GLU A 139 13.74 -13.72 -3.92
CA GLU A 139 13.97 -15.09 -3.44
C GLU A 139 12.97 -16.12 -4.00
N GLY A 140 11.91 -15.69 -4.70
CA GLY A 140 10.83 -16.57 -5.16
C GLY A 140 9.94 -17.13 -4.05
N LYS A 141 10.08 -16.65 -2.81
CA LYS A 141 9.35 -17.16 -1.64
C LYS A 141 8.19 -16.25 -1.28
N THR A 142 6.97 -16.77 -1.37
CA THR A 142 5.76 -16.07 -0.94
C THR A 142 5.35 -16.51 0.45
N ALA A 143 5.27 -15.57 1.39
CA ALA A 143 4.69 -15.85 2.70
C ALA A 143 3.17 -16.01 2.58
N THR A 144 2.54 -16.77 3.48
CA THR A 144 1.07 -16.81 3.52
C THR A 144 0.50 -15.46 3.96
N SER A 145 -0.71 -15.15 3.52
CA SER A 145 -1.41 -13.91 3.90
C SER A 145 -1.53 -13.75 5.42
N LEU A 146 -1.78 -14.85 6.14
CA LEU A 146 -1.80 -14.87 7.61
C LEU A 146 -0.43 -14.54 8.23
N VAL A 147 0.66 -15.06 7.66
CA VAL A 147 2.02 -14.75 8.13
C VAL A 147 2.33 -13.27 7.94
N VAL A 148 1.94 -12.66 6.82
CA VAL A 148 2.12 -11.21 6.61
C VAL A 148 1.39 -10.41 7.69
N VAL A 149 0.12 -10.74 7.98
CA VAL A 149 -0.67 -10.07 9.03
C VAL A 149 -0.04 -10.23 10.42
N ARG A 150 0.38 -11.46 10.76
CA ARG A 150 1.02 -11.75 12.06
C ARG A 150 2.35 -11.02 12.22
N ASN A 151 3.22 -11.08 11.21
CA ASN A 151 4.53 -10.45 11.26
C ASN A 151 4.42 -8.92 11.38
N THR A 152 3.48 -8.29 10.67
CA THR A 152 3.27 -6.85 10.80
C THR A 152 2.68 -6.44 12.13
N SER A 153 1.76 -7.25 12.69
CA SER A 153 1.21 -7.01 14.03
C SER A 153 2.29 -7.17 15.11
N TRP A 154 3.10 -8.22 15.02
CA TRP A 154 4.21 -8.46 15.95
C TRP A 154 5.26 -7.36 15.90
N LEU A 155 5.67 -6.92 14.69
CA LEU A 155 6.64 -5.82 14.55
C LEU A 155 6.14 -4.50 15.14
N TYR A 156 4.83 -4.26 15.07
CA TYR A 156 4.20 -3.11 15.72
C TYR A 156 4.29 -3.23 17.24
N GLU A 157 3.84 -4.35 17.79
CA GLU A 157 3.86 -4.61 19.24
C GLU A 157 5.28 -4.58 19.82
N GLU A 158 6.24 -5.19 19.13
CA GLU A 158 7.64 -5.20 19.52
C GLU A 158 8.24 -3.79 19.49
N TYR A 159 7.95 -2.99 18.46
CA TYR A 159 8.46 -1.63 18.38
C TYR A 159 7.88 -0.72 19.47
N VAL A 160 6.58 -0.83 19.73
CA VAL A 160 5.91 -0.10 20.82
C VAL A 160 6.50 -0.49 22.17
N THR A 161 6.82 -1.76 22.38
CA THR A 161 7.33 -2.28 23.66
C THR A 161 8.82 -1.98 23.88
N SER A 162 9.64 -2.12 22.84
CA SER A 162 11.11 -2.12 22.97
C SER A 162 11.79 -0.87 22.40
N GLY A 163 11.08 -0.03 21.64
CA GLY A 163 11.63 1.10 20.90
C GLY A 163 12.61 0.70 19.79
N ARG A 164 12.83 -0.59 19.55
CA ARG A 164 13.71 -1.13 18.53
C ARG A 164 12.90 -2.00 17.58
N MET A 165 13.24 -1.92 16.30
CA MET A 165 12.65 -2.80 15.31
C MET A 165 13.66 -3.88 14.97
N LEU A 166 13.46 -5.09 15.46
CA LEU A 166 14.27 -6.21 15.01
C LEU A 166 13.90 -6.50 13.53
N ARG A 167 14.88 -6.93 12.73
CA ARG A 167 14.55 -7.49 11.42
C ARG A 167 13.66 -8.71 11.68
N PRO A 168 12.58 -8.92 10.91
CA PRO A 168 11.94 -10.23 10.92
C PRO A 168 13.03 -11.25 10.65
N THR A 169 13.31 -12.11 11.62
CA THR A 169 14.09 -13.32 11.34
C THR A 169 13.39 -13.98 10.18
N ALA A 170 14.16 -14.28 9.12
CA ALA A 170 13.67 -14.82 7.86
C ALA A 170 12.49 -15.75 8.12
N ILE A 171 11.37 -15.45 7.45
CA ILE A 171 10.08 -16.13 7.59
C ILE A 171 10.35 -17.63 7.69
N ARG A 172 10.29 -18.17 8.90
CA ARG A 172 10.37 -19.61 9.10
C ARG A 172 9.06 -20.16 8.56
N SER A 173 9.12 -20.63 7.32
CA SER A 173 8.17 -21.58 6.77
C SER A 173 8.11 -22.76 7.75
N GLY A 174 7.05 -22.77 8.56
CA GLY A 174 6.56 -23.99 9.19
C GLY A 174 5.72 -24.77 8.21
#